data_AF-A0A1F8SQV2-F1
#
_entry.id   AF-A0A1F8SQV2-F1
#
_cell.length_a   1.000
_cell.length_b   1.000
_cell.length_c   1.000
_cell.angle_alpha   90.00
_cell.angle_beta   90.00
_cell.angle_gamma   90.00
#
_symmetry.space_group_name_H-M   'P 1'
#
loop_
_entity.id
_entity.type
_entity.pdbx_description
1 polymer ?
#
loop_
_entity_poly.entity_id
_entity_poly.type
_entity_poly.pdbx_seq_one_letter_code
_entity_poly.pdbx_strand_id
1 'polypeptide(L)'
;MTIVIGAREARQRFADLLGRVGYGGEVAIVERSGKPMIALIPVEVYERLVAEREARFQVLDRIRSKLPDISENEVDNDVSQAIDAIRKSAPKKQAKLD
;
A
#
# COMPACT_ATOMS: atom_id res chain seq x y z
N MET A 1 13.28 -17.28 0.49
CA MET A 1 14.00 -16.83 -0.72
C MET A 1 12.96 -16.47 -1.78
N THR A 2 13.24 -15.49 -2.66
CA THR A 2 12.27 -15.02 -3.66
C THR A 2 12.65 -15.50 -5.06
N ILE A 3 11.73 -16.16 -5.74
CA ILE A 3 11.85 -16.66 -7.11
C ILE A 3 11.24 -15.60 -8.03
N VAL A 4 11.93 -15.22 -9.11
CA VAL A 4 11.35 -14.40 -10.17
C VAL A 4 11.21 -15.26 -11.43
N ILE A 5 10.01 -15.32 -11.99
CA ILE A 5 9.70 -16.25 -13.08
C ILE A 5 8.74 -15.63 -14.09
N GLY A 6 8.96 -15.86 -15.38
CA GLY A 6 8.05 -15.39 -16.42
C GLY A 6 6.72 -16.13 -16.41
N ALA A 7 5.62 -15.45 -16.77
CA ALA A 7 4.27 -16.03 -16.75
C ALA A 7 4.11 -17.31 -17.58
N ARG A 8 4.86 -17.45 -18.68
CA ARG A 8 4.88 -18.69 -19.48
C ARG A 8 5.51 -19.84 -18.71
N GLU A 9 6.65 -19.60 -18.07
CA GLU A 9 7.38 -20.62 -17.32
C GLU A 9 6.63 -20.98 -16.02
N ALA A 10 6.06 -19.99 -15.33
CA ALA A 10 5.25 -20.21 -14.14
C ALA A 10 4.07 -21.16 -14.42
N ARG A 11 3.42 -21.04 -15.58
CA ARG A 11 2.36 -21.96 -16.02
C ARG A 11 2.89 -23.38 -16.24
N GLN A 12 4.07 -23.52 -16.85
CA GLN A 12 4.67 -24.83 -17.13
C GLN A 12 5.14 -25.53 -15.85
N ARG A 13 5.56 -24.76 -14.85
CA ARG A 13 6.15 -25.26 -13.59
C ARG A 13 5.24 -25.08 -12.38
N PHE A 14 3.93 -24.97 -12.60
CA PHE A 14 3.01 -24.59 -11.51
C PHE A 14 3.02 -25.58 -10.34
N ALA A 15 3.10 -26.89 -10.60
CA ALA A 15 3.18 -27.91 -9.54
C ALA A 15 4.45 -27.78 -8.67
N ASP A 16 5.61 -27.49 -9.28
CA ASP A 16 6.87 -27.23 -8.57
C ASP A 16 6.74 -25.96 -7.71
N LEU A 17 6.16 -24.89 -8.27
CA LEU A 17 5.91 -23.65 -7.53
C LEU A 17 4.97 -23.86 -6.33
N LEU A 18 3.91 -24.68 -6.47
CA LEU A 18 3.03 -25.03 -5.35
C LEU A 18 3.81 -25.76 -4.24
N GLY A 19 4.68 -26.69 -4.60
CA GLY A 19 5.54 -27.39 -3.64
C GLY A 19 6.45 -26.44 -2.87
N ARG A 20 7.17 -25.60 -3.61
CA ARG A 20 8.17 -24.67 -3.07
C ARG A 20 7.57 -23.52 -2.26
N VAL A 21 6.45 -22.96 -2.72
CA VAL A 21 5.77 -21.89 -1.99
C VAL A 21 4.97 -22.45 -0.82
N GLY A 22 4.11 -23.44 -1.07
CA GLY A 22 3.20 -23.97 -0.05
C GLY A 22 3.91 -24.70 1.09
N TYR A 23 4.94 -25.50 0.79
CA TYR A 23 5.64 -26.28 1.81
C TYR A 23 7.06 -25.77 2.09
N GLY A 24 7.72 -25.18 1.10
CA GLY A 24 9.08 -24.66 1.24
C GLY A 24 9.18 -23.24 1.82
N GLY A 25 8.06 -22.54 1.97
CA GLY A 25 8.03 -21.16 2.47
C GLY A 25 8.68 -20.13 1.53
N GLU A 26 8.89 -20.50 0.26
CA GLU A 26 9.40 -19.56 -0.75
C GLU A 26 8.29 -18.60 -1.22
N VAL A 27 8.68 -17.51 -1.87
CA VAL A 27 7.77 -16.58 -2.54
C VAL A 27 8.14 -16.52 -4.01
N ALA A 28 7.16 -16.56 -4.90
CA ALA A 28 7.39 -16.40 -6.33
C ALA A 28 6.74 -15.13 -6.87
N ILE A 29 7.52 -14.29 -7.55
CA ILE A 29 7.04 -13.15 -8.32
C ILE A 29 6.94 -13.58 -9.77
N VAL A 30 5.72 -13.49 -10.33
CA VAL A 30 5.48 -13.81 -11.73
C VAL A 30 5.47 -12.53 -12.55
N GLU A 31 6.30 -12.51 -13.59
CA GLU A 31 6.48 -11.37 -14.46
C GLU A 31 5.90 -11.60 -15.87
N ARG A 32 5.50 -10.52 -16.53
CA ARG A 32 5.20 -10.50 -17.96
C ARG A 32 5.99 -9.39 -18.61
N SER A 33 6.81 -9.74 -19.60
CA SER A 33 7.69 -8.79 -20.30
C SER A 33 8.58 -7.99 -19.33
N GLY A 34 9.13 -8.65 -18.31
CA GLY A 34 10.00 -8.04 -17.29
C GLY A 34 9.28 -7.16 -16.27
N LYS A 35 7.95 -7.13 -16.26
CA LYS A 35 7.16 -6.41 -15.25
C LYS A 35 6.53 -7.40 -14.25
N PRO A 36 6.78 -7.25 -12.94
CA PRO A 36 6.06 -7.99 -11.90
C PRO A 36 4.55 -7.78 -12.02
N MET A 37 3.79 -8.87 -12.06
CA MET A 37 2.33 -8.82 -12.20
C MET A 37 1.61 -9.42 -11.00
N ILE A 38 2.07 -10.56 -10.50
CA ILE A 38 1.45 -11.27 -9.38
C ILE A 38 2.54 -11.87 -8.48
N ALA A 39 2.18 -12.14 -7.23
CA ALA A 39 2.98 -12.90 -6.29
C ALA A 39 2.23 -14.16 -5.87
N LEU A 40 2.93 -15.29 -5.82
CA LEU A 40 2.48 -16.51 -5.16
C LEU A 40 3.20 -16.59 -3.82
N ILE A 41 2.42 -16.64 -2.74
CA ILE A 41 2.89 -16.66 -1.35
C ILE A 41 2.18 -17.79 -0.59
N PRO A 42 2.77 -18.28 0.51
CA PRO A 42 2.06 -19.19 1.42
C PRO A 42 0.76 -18.54 1.91
N VAL A 43 -0.27 -19.34 2.14
CA VAL A 43 -1.59 -18.82 2.51
C VAL A 43 -1.54 -18.11 3.86
N GLU A 44 -0.72 -18.58 4.79
CA GLU A 44 -0.55 -18.01 6.13
C GLU A 44 0.06 -16.60 6.05
N VAL A 45 0.94 -16.37 5.07
CA VAL A 45 1.52 -15.05 4.81
C VAL A 45 0.45 -14.10 4.27
N TYR A 46 -0.41 -14.60 3.38
CA TYR A 46 -1.55 -13.82 2.86
C TYR A 46 -2.53 -13.47 3.98
N GLU A 47 -2.95 -14.45 4.78
CA GLU A 47 -3.87 -14.28 5.91
C GLU A 47 -3.35 -13.25 6.91
N ARG A 48 -2.06 -13.33 7.26
CA ARG A 48 -1.42 -12.35 8.13
C ARG A 48 -1.45 -10.94 7.53
N LEU A 49 -1.17 -10.80 6.23
CA LEU A 49 -1.21 -9.49 5.56
C LEU A 49 -2.63 -8.89 5.58
N VAL A 50 -3.65 -9.71 5.35
CA VAL A 50 -5.06 -9.30 5.42
C VAL A 50 -5.43 -8.88 6.84
N ALA A 51 -5.12 -9.71 7.84
CA ALA A 51 -5.42 -9.43 9.25
C ALA A 51 -4.71 -8.16 9.76
N GLU A 52 -3.43 -7.97 9.41
CA GLU A 52 -2.69 -6.75 9.75
C GLU A 52 -3.30 -5.51 9.09
N ARG A 53 -3.78 -5.63 7.84
CA ARG A 53 -4.47 -4.53 7.16
C ARG A 53 -5.75 -4.17 7.89
N GLU A 54 -6.58 -5.15 8.24
CA GLU A 54 -7.82 -4.93 8.98
C GLU A 54 -7.56 -4.29 10.36
N ALA A 55 -6.59 -4.80 11.12
CA ALA A 55 -6.23 -4.26 12.42
C ALA A 55 -5.78 -2.79 12.35
N ARG A 56 -5.06 -2.40 11.30
CA ARG A 56 -4.66 -0.99 11.08
C ARG A 56 -5.86 -0.09 10.86
N PHE A 57 -6.88 -0.54 10.12
CA PHE A 57 -8.09 0.25 9.88
C PHE A 57 -9.01 0.33 11.11
N GLN A 58 -9.04 -0.71 11.96
CA GLN A 58 -9.83 -0.66 13.20
C GLN A 58 -9.44 0.49 14.13
N VAL A 59 -8.16 0.90 14.14
CA VAL A 59 -7.71 2.08 14.91
C VAL A 59 -8.33 3.36 14.34
N LEU A 60 -8.35 3.51 13.02
CA LEU A 60 -8.96 4.65 12.35
C LEU A 60 -10.48 4.68 12.59
N ASP A 61 -11.15 3.53 12.51
CA ASP A 61 -12.58 3.42 12.79
C ASP A 61 -12.91 3.78 14.24
N ARG A 62 -12.09 3.33 15.20
CA ARG A 62 -12.25 3.71 16.60
C ARG A 62 -12.11 5.21 16.82
N ILE A 63 -11.14 5.86 16.16
CA ILE A 63 -10.98 7.32 16.23
C ILE A 63 -12.20 8.00 15.61
N ARG A 64 -12.59 7.58 14.39
CA ARG A 64 -13.73 8.15 13.65
C ARG A 64 -15.04 8.02 14.42
N SER A 65 -15.27 6.91 15.13
CA SER A 65 -16.48 6.70 15.93
C SER A 65 -16.68 7.71 17.07
N LYS A 66 -15.61 8.42 17.47
CA LYS A 66 -15.64 9.45 18.52
C LYS A 66 -15.64 10.86 17.97
N LEU A 67 -15.49 11.03 16.65
CA LEU A 67 -15.49 12.34 16.01
C LEU A 67 -16.94 12.74 15.68
N PRO A 68 -17.27 14.04 15.74
CA PRO A 68 -18.56 14.54 15.29
C PRO A 68 -18.74 14.29 13.78
N ASP A 69 -19.99 14.12 13.37
CA ASP A 69 -20.35 13.99 11.96
C ASP A 69 -20.34 15.38 11.30
N ILE A 70 -19.22 15.71 10.66
CA ILE A 70 -18.99 16.98 9.98
C ILE A 70 -19.21 16.76 8.48
N SER A 71 -19.90 17.70 7.84
CA SER A 71 -20.13 17.62 6.38
C SER A 71 -18.83 17.75 5.59
N GLU A 72 -18.75 17.10 4.43
CA GLU A 72 -17.59 17.15 3.54
C GLU A 72 -17.20 18.60 3.17
N ASN A 73 -18.20 19.46 2.91
CA ASN A 73 -17.98 20.87 2.58
C ASN A 73 -17.28 21.65 3.70
N GLU A 74 -17.60 21.35 4.96
CA GLU A 74 -17.01 22.01 6.13
C GLU A 74 -15.55 21.57 6.31
N VAL A 75 -15.29 20.26 6.16
CA VAL A 75 -13.92 19.72 6.16
C VAL A 75 -13.07 20.35 5.05
N ASP A 76 -13.60 20.45 3.83
CA ASP A 76 -12.88 21.04 2.70
C ASP A 76 -12.56 22.52 2.93
N ASN A 77 -13.49 23.26 3.55
CA ASN A 77 -13.27 24.65 3.90
C ASN A 77 -12.16 24.80 4.96
N ASP A 78 -12.21 24.00 6.03
CA ASP A 78 -11.20 23.99 7.09
C ASP A 78 -9.80 23.66 6.55
N VAL A 79 -9.70 22.63 5.69
CA VAL A 79 -8.44 22.24 5.04
C VAL A 79 -7.93 23.37 4.16
N SER A 80 -8.80 23.99 3.35
CA SER A 80 -8.43 25.08 2.47
C SER A 80 -7.90 26.29 3.25
N GLN A 81 -8.58 26.66 4.34
CA GLN A 81 -8.16 27.75 5.22
C GLN A 81 -6.79 27.47 5.87
N ALA A 82 -6.55 26.24 6.33
CA ALA A 82 -5.29 25.85 6.93
C ALA A 82 -4.13 25.91 5.92
N ILE A 83 -4.33 25.42 4.69
CA ILE A 83 -3.34 25.49 3.61
C ILE A 83 -3.02 26.95 3.26
N ASP A 84 -4.05 27.80 3.15
CA ASP A 84 -3.88 29.21 2.82
C ASP A 84 -3.17 29.99 3.92
N ALA A 85 -3.41 29.65 5.19
CA ALA A 85 -2.69 30.22 6.31
C ALA A 85 -1.18 29.93 6.21
N ILE A 86 -0.80 28.68 5.93
CA ILE A 86 0.62 28.29 5.74
C ILE A 86 1.24 29.03 4.55
N ARG A 87 0.52 29.13 3.43
CA ARG A 87 0.99 29.86 2.24
C ARG A 87 1.24 31.34 2.52
N LYS A 88 0.38 31.97 3.33
CA LYS A 88 0.52 33.38 3.74
C LYS A 88 1.65 33.59 4.75
N SER A 89 1.95 32.61 5.59
CA SER A 89 3.02 32.69 6.60
C SER A 89 4.39 32.22 6.10
N ALA A 90 4.48 31.55 4.94
CA ALA A 90 5.75 31.12 4.38
C ALA A 90 6.57 32.35 3.94
N PRO A 91 7.82 32.53 4.44
CA PRO A 91 8.65 33.64 4.01
C PRO A 91 8.96 33.49 2.51
N LYS A 92 8.70 34.55 1.73
CA LYS A 92 9.20 34.65 0.36
C LYS A 92 10.71 34.44 0.43
N LYS A 93 11.21 33.32 -0.10
CA LYS A 93 12.63 33.13 -0.35
C LYS A 93 13.07 34.34 -1.17
N GLN A 94 13.77 35.27 -0.53
CA GLN A 94 14.14 36.54 -1.12
C GLN A 94 14.96 36.24 -2.36
N ALA A 95 14.45 36.68 -3.51
CA ALA A 95 15.30 36.96 -4.64
C ALA A 95 16.32 38.01 -4.20
N LYS A 96 17.56 37.58 -3.98
CA LYS A 96 18.79 38.38 -3.94
C LYS A 96 19.89 37.46 -4.48
N LEU A 97 20.36 37.77 -5.70
CA LEU A 97 21.69 38.33 -6.00
C LEU A 97 22.76 37.23 -5.95
N ASP A 98 23.51 36.91 -7.00
CA ASP A 98 24.11 37.77 -8.04
C ASP A 98 24.05 37.15 -9.46
#